data_AF-A0A9P9XZV3-F1
#
_entry.id   AF-A0A9P9XZV3-F1
#
_cell.length_a   1.000
_cell.length_b   1.000
_cell.length_c   1.000
_cell.angle_alpha   90.00
_cell.angle_beta   90.00
_cell.angle_gamma   90.00
#
_symmetry.space_group_name_H-M   'P 1'
#
loop_
_entity.id
_entity.type
_entity.pdbx_description
1 polymer ?
#
loop_
_entity_poly.entity_id
_entity_poly.type
_entity_poly.pdbx_seq_one_letter_code
_entity_poly.pdbx_strand_id
1 'polypeptide(L)'
;MEKSMSLEAQGLVPRRSSISRRSHIALFALTAFLAVVFFYQSLVLDHLDISHRPLGAKGHPDFDKVQQCSIDNLKSDTWFLDNAVPIKPEEFLERRDRLAKALDKNGVDAFILEPGYTFQYYGNISQVDWEPWEPEERPFLMLVMPQTSDEGEVTAQTAFLSPAFEAGRVRMLGIPSREEELDIVAWEEHWNPYTTLRESHLFKDIEEPVLMADEEIRDYIVRGLGKFGFTTVGLTPEAELVRQTKSRAEVELLRAVNTGTVQAVRAMRPCLVPGLTEDEVTTILDNSMLSIGFSLFFNIVLFEEHGALPHGGFVTGGAQLTYDTMVVIDVGAHYLGYSSDICRSFLIDPPCDHFKTKDPLAQEKDDVWHIVLDAQAAAAAAFKPNASAASIDIAARSVIEDAGYGYGFTHRLGHGIGIKAHESPYLNKWNKDVLLQAGMTFTDEPGIYLEGRFGVRHEDIYLVTEGGEAELLSGPLARGLREP
;
A
#
# COMPACT_ATOMS: atom_id res chain seq x y z
N MET A 1 -48.65 26.66 -50.42
CA MET A 1 -49.88 25.84 -50.43
C MET A 1 -49.79 24.96 -49.20
N GLU A 2 -50.14 25.43 -48.01
CA GLU A 2 -51.43 25.96 -47.57
C GLU A 2 -52.51 24.86 -47.51
N LYS A 3 -53.12 24.78 -46.30
CA LYS A 3 -54.41 24.19 -45.92
C LYS A 3 -54.48 22.68 -45.65
N SER A 4 -55.24 22.19 -44.67
CA SER A 4 -55.92 22.72 -43.46
C SER A 4 -56.78 21.56 -42.93
N MET A 5 -57.05 21.51 -41.62
CA MET A 5 -58.38 21.36 -40.96
C MET A 5 -59.41 20.36 -41.54
N SER A 6 -60.29 19.70 -40.78
CA SER A 6 -60.65 19.65 -39.36
C SER A 6 -61.84 18.66 -39.24
N LEU A 7 -62.08 18.20 -38.01
CA LEU A 7 -63.36 17.80 -37.41
C LEU A 7 -64.65 17.82 -38.27
N GLU A 8 -65.46 16.78 -38.13
CA GLU A 8 -66.78 16.83 -37.46
C GLU A 8 -67.48 15.47 -37.53
N ALA A 9 -68.09 15.02 -36.42
CA ALA A 9 -69.37 14.32 -36.46
C ALA A 9 -70.03 14.36 -35.09
N GLN A 10 -71.19 15.00 -35.07
CA GLN A 10 -72.12 15.12 -33.95
C GLN A 10 -72.94 13.84 -33.77
N GLY A 11 -73.26 13.54 -32.50
CA GLY A 11 -74.61 13.24 -32.02
C GLY A 11 -75.44 12.13 -32.66
N LEU A 12 -75.62 11.03 -31.93
CA LEU A 12 -76.82 10.20 -31.98
C LEU A 12 -77.18 9.70 -30.57
N VAL A 13 -78.27 10.23 -30.01
CA VAL A 13 -78.97 9.71 -28.84
C VAL A 13 -79.80 8.51 -29.30
N PRO A 14 -79.81 7.38 -28.57
CA PRO A 14 -81.11 6.93 -28.05
C PRO A 14 -81.10 6.19 -26.70
N ARG A 15 -82.20 6.43 -25.98
CA ARG A 15 -83.01 5.49 -25.17
C ARG A 15 -82.51 5.11 -23.77
N ARG A 16 -83.18 5.72 -22.79
CA ARG A 16 -83.43 5.16 -21.46
C ARG A 16 -83.98 3.73 -21.57
N SER A 17 -83.28 2.77 -20.97
CA SER A 17 -83.86 1.51 -20.52
C SER A 17 -83.82 1.47 -18.99
N SER A 18 -84.97 1.19 -18.41
CA SER A 18 -85.18 1.06 -16.97
C SER A 18 -84.54 -0.23 -16.47
N ILE A 19 -83.48 -0.14 -15.67
CA ILE A 19 -82.93 -1.29 -14.93
C ILE A 19 -83.31 -1.15 -13.46
N SER A 20 -84.42 -1.83 -13.16
CA SER A 20 -84.80 -2.51 -11.91
C SER A 20 -83.89 -2.34 -10.68
N ARG A 21 -84.52 -1.92 -9.57
CA ARG A 21 -84.01 -1.92 -8.19
C ARG A 21 -83.43 -3.26 -7.67
N ARG A 22 -83.49 -4.36 -8.44
CA ARG A 22 -82.89 -5.66 -8.05
C ARG A 22 -81.39 -5.76 -8.35
N SER A 23 -80.81 -4.89 -9.16
CA SER A 23 -79.39 -4.94 -9.53
C SER A 23 -78.45 -4.39 -8.46
N HIS A 24 -78.93 -3.49 -7.59
CA HIS A 24 -78.11 -2.88 -6.54
C HIS A 24 -77.91 -3.79 -5.31
N ILE A 25 -78.85 -4.69 -5.03
CA ILE A 25 -78.75 -5.63 -3.89
C ILE A 25 -77.79 -6.78 -4.23
N ALA A 26 -77.80 -7.26 -5.48
CA ALA A 26 -76.86 -8.30 -5.92
C ALA A 26 -75.41 -7.80 -5.99
N LEU A 27 -75.20 -6.53 -6.40
CA LEU A 27 -73.86 -5.94 -6.46
C LEU A 27 -73.29 -5.66 -5.06
N PHE A 28 -74.12 -5.24 -4.09
CA PHE A 28 -73.72 -5.05 -2.70
C PHE A 28 -73.45 -6.37 -1.95
N ALA A 29 -74.20 -7.44 -2.26
CA ALA A 29 -73.95 -8.75 -1.68
C ALA A 29 -72.65 -9.37 -2.20
N LEU A 30 -72.32 -9.15 -3.49
CA LEU A 30 -71.08 -9.65 -4.09
C LEU A 30 -69.84 -8.90 -3.59
N THR A 31 -69.93 -7.56 -3.40
CA THR A 31 -68.83 -6.78 -2.85
C THR A 31 -68.61 -7.04 -1.35
N ALA A 32 -69.67 -7.25 -0.58
CA ALA A 32 -69.55 -7.64 0.83
C ALA A 32 -68.98 -9.06 1.00
N PHE A 33 -69.35 -10.01 0.13
CA PHE A 33 -68.80 -11.36 0.14
C PHE A 33 -67.31 -11.38 -0.26
N LEU A 34 -66.92 -10.60 -1.28
CA LEU A 34 -65.52 -10.46 -1.67
C LEU A 34 -64.67 -9.77 -0.60
N ALA A 35 -65.22 -8.78 0.12
CA ALA A 35 -64.53 -8.13 1.22
C ALA A 35 -64.32 -9.08 2.42
N VAL A 36 -65.30 -9.92 2.75
CA VAL A 36 -65.16 -10.94 3.80
C VAL A 36 -64.16 -12.03 3.39
N VAL A 37 -64.14 -12.45 2.13
CA VAL A 37 -63.14 -13.41 1.62
C VAL A 37 -61.73 -12.82 1.63
N PHE A 38 -61.56 -11.55 1.27
CA PHE A 38 -60.27 -10.86 1.36
C PHE A 38 -59.80 -10.67 2.81
N PHE A 39 -60.72 -10.36 3.72
CA PHE A 39 -60.40 -10.20 5.14
C PHE A 39 -60.06 -11.56 5.79
N TYR A 40 -60.74 -12.64 5.39
CA TYR A 40 -60.41 -13.99 5.84
C TYR A 40 -59.11 -14.52 5.21
N GLN A 41 -58.81 -14.19 3.95
CA GLN A 41 -57.51 -14.49 3.34
C GLN A 41 -56.38 -13.71 4.02
N SER A 42 -56.57 -12.45 4.40
CA SER A 42 -55.59 -11.67 5.15
C SER A 42 -55.37 -12.23 6.55
N LEU A 43 -56.43 -12.59 7.27
CA LEU A 43 -56.33 -13.21 8.60
C LEU A 43 -55.74 -14.64 8.58
N VAL A 44 -55.98 -15.41 7.52
CA VAL A 44 -55.39 -16.73 7.33
C VAL A 44 -53.94 -16.62 6.85
N LEU A 45 -53.56 -15.59 6.09
CA LEU A 45 -52.17 -15.27 5.76
C LEU A 45 -51.40 -14.78 7.00
N ASP A 46 -52.02 -13.93 7.84
CA ASP A 46 -51.42 -13.46 9.10
C ASP A 46 -51.31 -14.57 10.17
N HIS A 47 -52.17 -15.60 10.12
CA HIS A 47 -52.07 -16.78 10.99
C HIS A 47 -51.28 -17.95 10.38
N LEU A 48 -50.94 -17.90 9.09
CA LEU A 48 -49.98 -18.79 8.45
C LEU A 48 -48.58 -18.19 8.34
N ASP A 49 -48.39 -16.94 8.78
CA ASP A 49 -47.08 -16.36 9.08
C ASP A 49 -46.59 -16.82 10.47
N ILE A 50 -46.74 -18.12 10.74
CA ILE A 50 -45.83 -18.81 11.64
C ILE A 50 -44.52 -18.81 10.87
N SER A 51 -43.64 -17.92 11.30
CA SER A 51 -42.25 -17.81 10.86
C SER A 51 -41.64 -19.18 10.56
N HIS A 52 -41.71 -19.60 9.30
CA HIS A 52 -40.75 -20.53 8.75
C HIS A 52 -39.47 -19.74 8.54
N ARG A 53 -38.82 -19.36 9.64
CA ARG A 53 -37.37 -19.13 9.60
C ARG A 53 -36.78 -20.47 9.17
N PRO A 54 -36.10 -20.55 8.02
CA PRO A 54 -35.33 -21.74 7.73
C PRO A 54 -34.32 -21.87 8.85
N LEU A 55 -34.41 -22.96 9.62
CA LEU A 55 -33.31 -23.44 10.45
C LEU A 55 -32.15 -23.72 9.48
N GLY A 56 -31.30 -22.72 9.22
CA GLY A 56 -30.16 -22.87 8.31
C GLY A 56 -29.59 -21.61 7.65
N ALA A 57 -30.25 -20.45 7.69
CA ALA A 57 -29.60 -19.21 7.24
C ALA A 57 -28.90 -18.55 8.44
N LYS A 58 -27.62 -18.87 8.66
CA LYS A 58 -26.78 -17.97 9.47
C LYS A 58 -26.80 -16.61 8.76
N GLY A 59 -27.27 -15.56 9.42
CA GLY A 59 -27.22 -14.22 8.88
C GLY A 59 -25.77 -13.85 8.54
N HIS A 60 -25.59 -12.97 7.57
CA HIS A 60 -24.29 -12.35 7.30
C HIS A 60 -23.72 -11.77 8.62
N PRO A 61 -22.42 -11.88 8.90
CA PRO A 61 -21.82 -11.33 10.11
C PRO A 61 -22.15 -9.85 10.32
N ASP A 62 -22.21 -9.44 11.58
CA ASP A 62 -22.35 -8.04 11.96
C ASP A 62 -21.00 -7.33 11.73
N PHE A 63 -20.85 -6.75 10.55
CA PHE A 63 -19.64 -6.08 10.08
C PHE A 63 -19.16 -5.01 11.07
N ASP A 64 -20.04 -4.12 11.51
CA ASP A 64 -19.71 -3.00 12.41
C ASP A 64 -19.16 -3.50 13.75
N LYS A 65 -19.74 -4.59 14.26
CA LYS A 65 -19.27 -5.21 15.50
C LYS A 65 -17.87 -5.82 15.36
N VAL A 66 -17.57 -6.48 14.24
CA VAL A 66 -16.23 -7.06 13.99
C VAL A 66 -15.20 -5.94 13.85
N GLN A 67 -15.54 -4.88 13.10
CA GLN A 67 -14.67 -3.72 12.93
C GLN A 67 -14.36 -3.05 14.27
N GLN A 68 -15.39 -2.81 15.10
CA GLN A 68 -15.18 -2.18 16.40
C GLN A 68 -14.32 -3.05 17.32
N CYS A 69 -14.52 -4.38 17.30
CA CYS A 69 -13.65 -5.32 18.02
C CYS A 69 -12.17 -5.18 17.60
N SER A 70 -11.90 -5.10 16.30
CA SER A 70 -10.54 -4.95 15.77
C SER A 70 -9.90 -3.62 16.22
N ILE A 71 -10.64 -2.52 16.09
CA ILE A 71 -10.19 -1.19 16.52
C ILE A 71 -9.93 -1.14 18.02
N ASP A 72 -10.84 -1.67 18.84
CA ASP A 72 -10.71 -1.67 20.30
C ASP A 72 -9.52 -2.50 20.75
N ASN A 73 -9.31 -3.67 20.13
CA ASN A 73 -8.15 -4.52 20.39
C ASN A 73 -6.84 -3.79 20.06
N LEU A 74 -6.74 -3.16 18.89
CA LEU A 74 -5.51 -2.45 18.47
C LEU A 74 -5.22 -1.23 19.35
N LYS A 75 -6.26 -0.49 19.75
CA LYS A 75 -6.13 0.69 20.62
C LYS A 75 -5.85 0.35 22.08
N SER A 76 -5.97 -0.92 22.48
CA SER A 76 -5.73 -1.32 23.85
C SER A 76 -4.29 -1.12 24.29
N ASP A 77 -3.33 -1.23 23.36
CA ASP A 77 -1.90 -1.02 23.60
C ASP A 77 -1.17 -0.62 22.31
N THR A 78 -0.61 0.60 22.28
CA THR A 78 0.12 1.17 21.14
C THR A 78 1.58 1.47 21.48
N TRP A 79 2.20 0.70 22.38
CA TRP A 79 3.59 0.87 22.82
C TRP A 79 4.62 1.02 21.68
N PHE A 80 4.35 0.42 20.52
CA PHE A 80 5.23 0.46 19.35
C PHE A 80 5.37 1.88 18.75
N LEU A 81 4.52 2.82 19.14
CA LEU A 81 4.61 4.23 18.71
C LEU A 81 5.47 5.09 19.65
N ASP A 82 5.84 4.61 20.83
CA ASP A 82 6.43 5.46 21.90
C ASP A 82 7.76 6.12 21.51
N ASN A 83 8.56 5.48 20.66
CA ASN A 83 9.85 5.99 20.20
C ASN A 83 9.79 6.67 18.82
N ALA A 84 8.63 6.66 18.18
CA ALA A 84 8.45 7.14 16.82
C ALA A 84 8.28 8.66 16.83
N VAL A 85 9.34 9.37 16.43
CA VAL A 85 9.35 10.84 16.39
C VAL A 85 9.62 11.33 14.96
N PRO A 86 9.01 12.46 14.53
CA PRO A 86 9.32 13.03 13.22
C PRO A 86 10.82 13.30 13.07
N ILE A 87 11.34 13.06 11.86
CA ILE A 87 12.72 13.39 11.50
C ILE A 87 12.96 14.88 11.74
N LYS A 88 14.08 15.21 12.38
CA LYS A 88 14.41 16.59 12.73
C LYS A 88 14.90 17.37 11.49
N PRO A 89 14.67 18.68 11.41
CA PRO A 89 15.15 19.51 10.29
C PRO A 89 16.64 19.35 9.99
N GLU A 90 17.48 19.18 11.01
CA GLU A 90 18.93 19.02 10.86
C GLU A 90 19.30 17.74 10.10
N GLU A 91 18.55 16.65 10.27
CA GLU A 91 18.83 15.38 9.59
C GLU A 91 18.59 15.48 8.08
N PHE A 92 17.63 16.30 7.63
CA PHE A 92 17.44 16.57 6.20
C PHE A 92 18.62 17.33 5.57
N LEU A 93 19.30 18.17 6.36
CA LEU A 93 20.53 18.84 5.93
C LEU A 93 21.68 17.83 5.85
N GLU A 94 21.83 16.98 6.87
CA GLU A 94 22.85 15.92 6.88
C GLU A 94 22.68 14.91 5.74
N ARG A 95 21.43 14.52 5.40
CA ARG A 95 21.12 13.66 4.25
C ARG A 95 21.62 14.27 2.95
N ARG A 96 21.33 15.56 2.73
CA ARG A 96 21.81 16.28 1.54
C ARG A 96 23.32 16.42 1.53
N ASP A 97 23.98 16.66 2.66
CA ASP A 97 25.44 16.71 2.73
C ASP A 97 26.10 15.35 2.42
N ARG A 98 25.50 14.24 2.88
CA ARG A 98 25.95 12.89 2.50
C ARG A 98 25.82 12.67 1.00
N LEU A 99 24.72 13.11 0.40
CA LEU A 99 24.53 13.07 -1.05
C LEU A 99 25.55 13.96 -1.77
N ALA A 100 25.76 15.20 -1.34
CA ALA A 100 26.77 16.10 -1.90
C ALA A 100 28.17 15.49 -1.90
N LYS A 101 28.57 14.81 -0.82
CA LYS A 101 29.84 14.07 -0.77
C LYS A 101 29.92 12.94 -1.81
N ALA A 102 28.81 12.25 -2.05
CA ALA A 102 28.74 11.22 -3.09
C ALA A 102 28.83 11.83 -4.50
N LEU A 103 28.23 13.01 -4.72
CA LEU A 103 28.28 13.73 -6.00
C LEU A 103 29.70 14.24 -6.29
N ASP A 104 30.34 14.92 -5.33
CA ASP A 104 31.70 15.44 -5.44
C ASP A 104 32.70 14.33 -5.77
N LYS A 105 32.62 13.20 -5.06
CA LYS A 105 33.46 12.01 -5.32
C LYS A 105 33.35 11.49 -6.75
N ASN A 106 32.18 11.62 -7.37
CA ASN A 106 31.88 11.11 -8.71
C ASN A 106 31.95 12.20 -9.81
N GLY A 107 32.35 13.43 -9.47
CA GLY A 107 32.42 14.53 -10.43
C GLY A 107 31.07 14.92 -11.01
N VAL A 108 30.02 14.90 -10.18
CA VAL A 108 28.65 15.28 -10.56
C VAL A 108 28.29 16.64 -9.99
N ASP A 109 27.76 17.54 -10.83
CA ASP A 109 27.49 18.94 -10.46
C ASP A 109 26.17 19.12 -9.71
N ALA A 110 25.17 18.25 -9.95
CA ALA A 110 23.95 18.24 -9.16
C ALA A 110 23.24 16.89 -9.20
N PHE A 111 22.55 16.55 -8.11
CA PHE A 111 21.49 15.56 -8.11
C PHE A 111 20.14 16.25 -8.31
N ILE A 112 19.33 15.73 -9.23
CA ILE A 112 18.02 16.28 -9.58
C ILE A 112 16.90 15.29 -9.28
N LEU A 113 15.79 15.79 -8.76
CA LEU A 113 14.66 14.97 -8.37
C LEU A 113 13.34 15.73 -8.50
N GLU A 114 12.29 14.99 -8.83
CA GLU A 114 10.89 15.45 -8.83
C GLU A 114 10.23 15.12 -7.48
N PRO A 115 9.09 15.76 -7.15
CA PRO A 115 8.26 15.41 -6.00
C PRO A 115 7.93 13.91 -5.97
N GLY A 116 8.17 13.28 -4.82
CA GLY A 116 8.07 11.83 -4.64
C GLY A 116 8.78 11.40 -3.35
N TYR A 117 9.06 10.10 -3.20
CA TYR A 117 9.74 9.56 -2.01
C TYR A 117 11.14 10.14 -1.80
N THR A 118 11.95 10.26 -2.85
CA THR A 118 13.29 10.89 -2.74
C THR A 118 13.19 12.36 -2.35
N PHE A 119 12.16 13.08 -2.83
CA PHE A 119 11.93 14.48 -2.46
C PHE A 119 11.54 14.59 -1.00
N GLN A 120 10.68 13.72 -0.51
CA GLN A 120 10.33 13.66 0.91
C GLN A 120 11.56 13.36 1.77
N TYR A 121 12.44 12.47 1.31
CA TYR A 121 13.65 12.08 2.03
C TYR A 121 14.65 13.24 2.23
N TYR A 122 14.86 14.06 1.20
CA TYR A 122 15.82 15.19 1.25
C TYR A 122 15.19 16.54 1.61
N GLY A 123 13.93 16.74 1.26
CA GLY A 123 13.22 18.01 1.35
C GLY A 123 12.12 18.08 2.40
N ASN A 124 11.76 16.96 3.05
CA ASN A 124 10.66 16.85 4.02
C ASN A 124 9.27 17.19 3.46
N ILE A 125 9.07 17.03 2.15
CA ILE A 125 7.78 17.31 1.49
C ILE A 125 7.37 16.07 0.71
N SER A 126 6.21 15.52 1.05
CA SER A 126 5.65 14.41 0.29
C SER A 126 5.08 14.90 -1.04
N GLN A 127 4.85 13.97 -1.97
CA GLN A 127 4.16 14.29 -3.20
C GLN A 127 2.76 14.87 -2.92
N VAL A 128 2.03 14.40 -1.89
CA VAL A 128 0.69 14.92 -1.55
C VAL A 128 0.74 16.36 -1.03
N ASP A 129 1.79 16.72 -0.28
CA ASP A 129 1.99 18.10 0.19
C ASP A 129 2.26 19.07 -0.98
N TRP A 130 3.03 18.60 -1.98
CA TRP A 130 3.34 19.35 -3.18
C TRP A 130 2.21 19.36 -4.22
N GLU A 131 1.64 18.22 -4.56
CA GLU A 131 0.69 18.07 -5.66
C GLU A 131 -0.22 16.86 -5.40
N PRO A 132 -1.42 17.11 -4.86
CA PRO A 132 -2.31 16.05 -4.38
C PRO A 132 -2.94 15.22 -5.52
N TRP A 133 -2.73 15.59 -6.78
CA TRP A 133 -3.34 14.94 -7.94
C TRP A 133 -2.39 13.97 -8.64
N GLU A 134 -1.16 14.39 -9.00
CA GLU A 134 -0.05 13.61 -9.58
C GLU A 134 1.05 14.57 -10.10
N PRO A 135 2.30 14.16 -10.38
CA PRO A 135 3.30 15.04 -10.98
C PRO A 135 2.84 15.51 -12.36
N GLU A 136 2.63 16.82 -12.52
CA GLU A 136 2.07 17.42 -13.75
C GLU A 136 3.11 17.64 -14.85
N GLU A 137 2.70 18.03 -16.06
CA GLU A 137 3.55 18.17 -17.25
C GLU A 137 4.68 19.21 -17.10
N ARG A 138 4.56 20.11 -16.12
CA ARG A 138 5.49 21.22 -15.86
C ARG A 138 6.71 20.75 -15.06
N PRO A 139 7.94 20.97 -15.56
CA PRO A 139 9.14 20.67 -14.78
C PRO A 139 9.20 21.48 -13.48
N PHE A 140 9.17 20.76 -12.36
CA PHE A 140 9.53 21.24 -11.03
C PHE A 140 10.57 20.30 -10.45
N LEU A 141 11.77 20.83 -10.18
CA LEU A 141 12.91 20.03 -9.74
C LEU A 141 13.49 20.62 -8.46
N MET A 142 13.83 19.76 -7.52
CA MET A 142 14.82 20.08 -6.50
C MET A 142 16.19 19.71 -7.04
N LEU A 143 17.20 20.51 -6.69
CA LEU A 143 18.59 20.31 -7.02
C LEU A 143 19.40 20.26 -5.72
N VAL A 144 20.22 19.22 -5.57
CA VAL A 144 21.22 19.11 -4.51
C VAL A 144 22.60 19.20 -5.17
N MET A 145 23.32 20.28 -4.91
CA MET A 145 24.61 20.58 -5.53
C MET A 145 25.73 20.47 -4.48
N PRO A 146 26.87 19.83 -4.77
CA PRO A 146 28.00 19.84 -3.87
C PRO A 146 28.67 21.21 -3.86
N GLN A 147 28.99 21.69 -2.66
CA GLN A 147 29.83 22.86 -2.45
C GLN A 147 31.00 22.49 -1.55
N THR A 148 32.20 22.74 -2.03
CA THR A 148 33.44 22.48 -1.29
C THR A 148 33.98 23.79 -0.73
N SER A 149 34.11 23.87 0.59
CA SER A 149 34.69 25.04 1.25
C SER A 149 36.19 25.16 0.97
N ASP A 150 36.79 26.32 1.26
CA ASP A 150 38.25 26.53 1.18
C ASP A 150 39.03 25.54 2.07
N GLU A 151 38.39 24.99 3.11
CA GLU A 151 38.95 24.00 4.03
C GLU A 151 38.77 22.56 3.53
N GLY A 152 38.11 22.36 2.39
CA GLY A 152 37.85 21.04 1.78
C GLY A 152 36.62 20.31 2.32
N GLU A 153 35.76 20.98 3.10
CA GLU A 153 34.51 20.39 3.58
C GLU A 153 33.45 20.46 2.48
N VAL A 154 32.87 19.31 2.13
CA VAL A 154 31.77 19.21 1.15
C VAL A 154 30.43 19.25 1.86
N THR A 155 29.62 20.25 1.53
CA THR A 155 28.22 20.40 2.00
C THR A 155 27.27 20.55 0.81
N ALA A 156 25.97 20.48 1.05
CA ALA A 156 24.97 20.66 0.02
C ALA A 156 24.44 22.09 -0.07
N GLN A 157 24.46 22.64 -1.29
CA GLN A 157 23.58 23.73 -1.71
C GLN A 157 22.28 23.13 -2.26
N THR A 158 21.14 23.70 -1.88
CA THR A 158 19.83 23.30 -2.38
C THR A 158 19.24 24.42 -3.23
N ALA A 159 18.77 24.08 -4.43
CA ALA A 159 18.07 25.00 -5.31
C ALA A 159 16.85 24.32 -5.94
N PHE A 160 16.00 25.11 -6.60
CA PHE A 160 14.80 24.63 -7.27
C PHE A 160 14.64 25.21 -8.67
N LEU A 161 14.16 24.40 -9.60
CA LEU A 161 13.56 24.87 -10.85
C LEU A 161 12.05 24.85 -10.68
N SER A 162 11.37 25.98 -10.86
CA SER A 162 9.92 26.08 -10.64
C SER A 162 9.21 26.90 -11.71
N PRO A 163 7.98 26.55 -12.11
CA PRO A 163 7.10 27.49 -12.79
C PRO A 163 7.00 28.78 -11.98
N ALA A 164 7.08 29.94 -12.64
CA ALA A 164 7.16 31.24 -11.98
C ALA A 164 5.95 31.51 -11.07
N PHE A 165 4.76 31.05 -11.48
CA PHE A 165 3.53 31.21 -10.71
C PHE A 165 3.48 30.32 -9.45
N GLU A 166 4.27 29.24 -9.40
CA GLU A 166 4.38 28.34 -8.23
C GLU A 166 5.53 28.73 -7.29
N ALA A 167 6.43 29.64 -7.68
CA ALA A 167 7.59 30.00 -6.87
C ALA A 167 7.21 30.54 -5.48
N GLY A 168 6.04 31.16 -5.35
CA GLY A 168 5.50 31.57 -4.05
C GLY A 168 5.16 30.37 -3.16
N ARG A 169 4.57 29.32 -3.74
CA ARG A 169 4.22 28.08 -3.04
C ARG A 169 5.46 27.34 -2.55
N VAL A 170 6.49 27.23 -3.38
CA VAL A 170 7.77 26.59 -3.01
C VAL A 170 8.35 27.19 -1.72
N ARG A 171 8.33 28.51 -1.58
CA ARG A 171 8.81 29.22 -0.37
C ARG A 171 8.00 28.92 0.89
N MET A 172 6.75 28.48 0.76
CA MET A 172 5.85 28.18 1.87
C MET A 172 5.87 26.71 2.31
N LEU A 173 6.56 25.83 1.58
CA LEU A 173 6.60 24.40 1.89
C LEU A 173 7.34 24.08 3.19
N GLY A 174 8.16 25.00 3.72
CA GLY A 174 8.90 24.75 4.97
C GLY A 174 10.02 23.72 4.81
N ILE A 175 10.60 23.62 3.61
CA ILE A 175 11.77 22.78 3.33
C ILE A 175 12.92 23.21 4.26
N PRO A 176 13.50 22.30 5.06
CA PRO A 176 14.65 22.64 5.89
C PRO A 176 15.77 23.27 5.04
N SER A 177 16.32 24.41 5.46
CA SER A 177 17.33 25.13 4.70
C SER A 177 18.33 25.83 5.63
N ARG A 178 19.58 25.97 5.17
CA ARG A 178 20.59 26.83 5.81
C ARG A 178 20.42 28.29 5.43
N GLU A 179 19.90 28.52 4.23
CA GLU A 179 19.67 29.84 3.66
C GLU A 179 18.34 30.43 4.17
N GLU A 180 18.32 31.75 4.38
CA GLU A 180 17.11 32.49 4.76
C GLU A 180 16.02 32.42 3.67
N GLU A 181 16.44 32.41 2.40
CA GLU A 181 15.57 32.25 1.25
C GLU A 181 15.99 31.05 0.40
N LEU A 182 15.01 30.29 -0.11
CA LEU A 182 15.27 29.21 -1.06
C LEU A 182 15.74 29.79 -2.40
N ASP A 183 16.82 29.22 -2.96
CA ASP A 183 17.30 29.55 -4.29
C ASP A 183 16.37 28.93 -5.35
N ILE A 184 15.65 29.77 -6.10
CA ILE A 184 14.63 29.34 -7.06
C ILE A 184 14.92 29.95 -8.43
N VAL A 185 15.22 29.09 -9.39
CA VAL A 185 15.22 29.40 -10.82
C VAL A 185 13.77 29.31 -11.32
N ALA A 186 13.15 30.47 -11.49
CA ALA A 186 11.77 30.56 -11.98
C ALA A 186 11.73 30.59 -13.52
N TRP A 187 10.78 29.87 -14.13
CA TRP A 187 10.53 29.90 -15.57
C TRP A 187 9.07 30.27 -15.88
N GLU A 188 8.86 31.15 -16.86
CA GLU A 188 7.51 31.53 -17.32
C GLU A 188 6.91 30.46 -18.24
N GLU A 189 5.59 30.33 -18.29
CA GLU A 189 4.87 29.29 -19.07
C GLU A 189 5.28 29.20 -20.57
N HIS A 190 5.78 30.30 -21.14
CA HIS A 190 6.21 30.36 -22.54
C HIS A 190 7.73 30.19 -22.73
N TRP A 191 8.48 30.00 -21.65
CA TRP A 191 9.92 29.76 -21.67
C TRP A 191 10.22 28.28 -21.72
N ASN A 192 11.43 27.94 -22.17
CA ASN A 192 11.92 26.59 -22.07
C ASN A 192 12.57 26.39 -20.69
N PRO A 193 12.00 25.56 -19.79
CA PRO A 193 12.51 25.37 -18.43
C PRO A 193 13.97 24.88 -18.40
N TYR A 194 14.36 24.04 -19.35
CA TYR A 194 15.71 23.47 -19.41
C TYR A 194 16.74 24.51 -19.88
N THR A 195 16.40 25.35 -20.85
CA THR A 195 17.24 26.50 -21.24
C THR A 195 17.35 27.50 -20.09
N THR A 196 16.24 27.81 -19.41
CA THR A 196 16.25 28.69 -18.23
C THR A 196 17.16 28.15 -17.13
N LEU A 197 17.13 26.83 -16.87
CA LEU A 197 18.06 26.21 -15.92
C LEU A 197 19.52 26.29 -16.40
N ARG A 198 19.79 25.97 -17.66
CA ARG A 198 21.14 25.96 -18.26
C ARG A 198 21.81 27.34 -18.22
N GLU A 199 21.04 28.40 -18.43
CA GLU A 199 21.51 29.80 -18.46
C GLU A 199 21.43 30.51 -17.08
N SER A 200 20.92 29.81 -16.07
CA SER A 200 20.80 30.35 -14.70
C SER A 200 22.16 30.56 -14.03
N HIS A 201 22.16 31.28 -12.92
CA HIS A 201 23.35 31.48 -12.08
C HIS A 201 23.94 30.16 -11.54
N LEU A 202 23.19 29.06 -11.56
CA LEU A 202 23.66 27.75 -11.10
C LEU A 202 24.60 27.06 -12.11
N PHE A 203 24.38 27.24 -13.42
CA PHE A 203 25.05 26.44 -14.45
C PHE A 203 25.68 27.24 -15.60
N LYS A 204 25.44 28.55 -15.70
CA LYS A 204 25.97 29.37 -16.80
C LYS A 204 27.49 29.33 -16.93
N ASP A 205 28.20 29.14 -15.81
CA ASP A 205 29.67 29.15 -15.74
C ASP A 205 30.27 27.73 -15.81
N ILE A 206 29.44 26.69 -15.94
CA ILE A 206 29.85 25.30 -16.12
C ILE A 206 29.70 24.94 -17.61
N GLU A 207 30.79 24.50 -18.24
CA GLU A 207 30.83 24.25 -19.69
C GLU A 207 29.97 23.02 -20.05
N GLU A 208 30.20 21.89 -19.37
CA GLU A 208 29.50 20.62 -19.59
C GLU A 208 28.92 20.09 -18.26
N PRO A 209 27.81 20.67 -17.76
CA PRO A 209 27.25 20.29 -16.48
C PRO A 209 26.72 18.85 -16.46
N VAL A 210 27.12 18.07 -15.46
CA VAL A 210 26.73 16.68 -15.23
C VAL A 210 25.66 16.62 -14.14
N LEU A 211 24.47 16.12 -14.49
CA LEU A 211 23.35 15.94 -13.56
C LEU A 211 23.10 14.46 -13.31
N MET A 212 23.15 14.05 -12.04
CA MET A 212 22.65 12.73 -11.64
C MET A 212 21.14 12.81 -11.44
N ALA A 213 20.42 11.98 -12.18
CA ALA A 213 18.98 11.95 -12.14
C ALA A 213 18.50 10.89 -11.13
N ASP A 214 17.53 11.26 -10.28
CA ASP A 214 16.78 10.29 -9.47
C ASP A 214 16.19 9.19 -10.36
N GLU A 215 16.06 7.97 -9.82
CA GLU A 215 15.59 6.82 -10.61
C GLU A 215 14.12 6.93 -11.05
N GLU A 216 13.30 7.73 -10.35
CA GLU A 216 11.86 7.90 -10.64
C GLU A 216 11.55 9.15 -11.45
N ILE A 217 12.58 9.94 -11.80
CA ILE A 217 12.40 11.12 -12.63
C ILE A 217 11.82 10.73 -14.00
N ARG A 218 10.88 11.52 -14.49
CA ARG A 218 10.21 11.22 -15.76
C ARG A 218 11.17 11.40 -16.93
N ASP A 219 11.21 10.39 -17.82
CA ASP A 219 12.15 10.32 -18.95
C ASP A 219 12.15 11.58 -19.83
N TYR A 220 11.01 12.24 -20.03
CA TYR A 220 10.96 13.46 -20.85
C TYR A 220 11.71 14.64 -20.22
N ILE A 221 11.83 14.69 -18.89
CA ILE A 221 12.64 15.68 -18.16
C ILE A 221 14.11 15.42 -18.45
N VAL A 222 14.57 14.17 -18.31
CA VAL A 222 15.96 13.75 -18.57
C VAL A 222 16.35 14.05 -20.01
N ARG A 223 15.51 13.67 -20.98
CA ARG A 223 15.73 14.00 -22.39
C ARG A 223 15.70 15.51 -22.66
N GLY A 224 14.86 16.24 -21.95
CA GLY A 224 14.81 17.70 -21.97
C GLY A 224 16.15 18.29 -21.57
N LEU A 225 16.64 17.95 -20.38
CA LEU A 225 17.94 18.38 -19.87
C LEU A 225 19.08 18.02 -20.84
N GLY A 226 19.12 16.78 -21.31
CA GLY A 226 20.11 16.31 -22.29
C GLY A 226 20.12 17.14 -23.58
N LYS A 227 18.94 17.47 -24.11
CA LYS A 227 18.80 18.30 -25.33
C LYS A 227 19.30 19.73 -25.14
N PHE A 228 19.26 20.26 -23.91
CA PHE A 228 19.60 21.64 -23.61
C PHE A 228 20.94 21.79 -22.85
N GLY A 229 21.87 20.87 -23.10
CA GLY A 229 23.28 21.06 -22.76
C GLY A 229 23.72 20.51 -21.41
N PHE A 230 22.94 19.61 -20.82
CA PHE A 230 23.35 18.82 -19.65
C PHE A 230 23.76 17.41 -20.07
N THR A 231 24.75 16.84 -19.38
CA THR A 231 25.02 15.40 -19.40
C THR A 231 24.26 14.75 -18.26
N THR A 232 23.37 13.80 -18.53
CA THR A 232 22.61 13.11 -17.47
C THR A 232 23.19 11.73 -17.18
N VAL A 233 23.30 11.38 -15.90
CA VAL A 233 23.79 10.07 -15.43
C VAL A 233 22.82 9.44 -14.43
N GLY A 234 22.85 8.12 -14.32
CA GLY A 234 22.09 7.39 -13.31
C GLY A 234 22.78 7.40 -11.94
N LEU A 235 22.14 6.74 -10.96
CA LEU A 235 22.66 6.65 -9.60
C LEU A 235 24.00 5.91 -9.55
N THR A 236 24.88 6.40 -8.69
CA THR A 236 26.13 5.70 -8.31
C THR A 236 25.92 4.93 -7.00
N PRO A 237 26.72 3.89 -6.72
CA PRO A 237 26.61 3.15 -5.47
C PRO A 237 26.70 4.05 -4.23
N GLU A 238 27.54 5.09 -4.24
CA GLU A 238 27.66 6.02 -3.12
C GLU A 238 26.41 6.89 -2.94
N ALA A 239 25.74 7.29 -4.03
CA ALA A 239 24.51 8.06 -3.95
C ALA A 239 23.33 7.20 -3.46
N GLU A 240 23.22 5.96 -3.94
CA GLU A 240 22.22 5.01 -3.45
C GLU A 240 22.38 4.73 -1.94
N LEU A 241 23.63 4.57 -1.49
CA LEU A 241 23.95 4.22 -0.10
C LEU A 241 23.38 5.22 0.92
N VAL A 242 23.20 6.49 0.52
CA VAL A 242 22.64 7.55 1.37
C VAL A 242 21.24 7.21 1.87
N ARG A 243 20.38 6.63 1.01
CA ARG A 243 19.03 6.17 1.38
C ARG A 243 19.01 4.73 1.88
N GLN A 244 19.89 3.88 1.31
CA GLN A 244 19.95 2.48 1.72
C GLN A 244 20.32 2.32 3.20
N THR A 245 21.14 3.21 3.76
CA THR A 245 21.59 3.17 5.15
C THR A 245 20.76 4.08 6.04
N LYS A 246 19.99 3.47 6.94
CA LYS A 246 19.02 4.14 7.80
C LYS A 246 19.68 4.75 9.02
N SER A 247 19.32 5.99 9.32
CA SER A 247 19.62 6.62 10.60
C SER A 247 18.85 5.92 11.73
N ARG A 248 19.27 6.15 12.98
CA ARG A 248 18.55 5.61 14.15
C ARG A 248 17.10 6.08 14.19
N ALA A 249 16.83 7.33 13.82
CA ALA A 249 15.46 7.85 13.81
C ALA A 249 14.61 7.14 12.75
N GLU A 250 15.18 6.86 11.58
CA GLU A 250 14.51 6.10 10.51
C GLU A 250 14.20 4.67 10.93
N VAL A 251 15.13 4.00 11.64
CA VAL A 251 14.92 2.65 12.17
C VAL A 251 13.76 2.62 13.17
N GLU A 252 13.64 3.59 14.06
CA GLU A 252 12.51 3.63 15.01
C GLU A 252 11.17 3.91 14.32
N LEU A 253 11.15 4.73 13.26
CA LEU A 253 9.95 4.94 12.44
C LEU A 253 9.55 3.67 11.68
N LEU A 254 10.51 2.98 11.07
CA LEU A 254 10.30 1.69 10.43
C LEU A 254 9.82 0.64 11.41
N ARG A 255 10.39 0.58 12.62
CA ARG A 255 9.96 -0.33 13.67
C ARG A 255 8.53 -0.07 14.09
N ALA A 256 8.18 1.20 14.30
CA ALA A 256 6.86 1.60 14.71
C ALA A 256 5.79 1.22 13.69
N VAL A 257 6.00 1.57 12.41
CA VAL A 257 5.03 1.28 11.35
C VAL A 257 4.91 -0.22 11.08
N ASN A 258 6.01 -0.98 11.04
CA ASN A 258 5.97 -2.41 10.77
C ASN A 258 5.45 -3.23 11.95
N THR A 259 5.88 -2.93 13.17
CA THR A 259 5.30 -3.56 14.38
C THR A 259 3.83 -3.23 14.50
N GLY A 260 3.43 -1.98 14.24
CA GLY A 260 2.04 -1.55 14.26
C GLY A 260 1.16 -2.28 13.25
N THR A 261 1.65 -2.50 12.01
CA THR A 261 0.94 -3.28 10.99
C THR A 261 0.76 -4.75 11.42
N VAL A 262 1.79 -5.38 12.00
CA VAL A 262 1.66 -6.73 12.59
C VAL A 262 0.63 -6.74 13.72
N GLN A 263 0.65 -5.75 14.61
CA GLN A 263 -0.33 -5.64 15.70
C GLN A 263 -1.75 -5.43 15.18
N ALA A 264 -1.95 -4.70 14.07
CA ALA A 264 -3.25 -4.54 13.44
C ALA A 264 -3.84 -5.87 12.96
N VAL A 265 -3.03 -6.70 12.28
CA VAL A 265 -3.45 -8.06 11.87
C VAL A 265 -3.77 -8.94 13.08
N ARG A 266 -2.91 -8.90 14.12
CA ARG A 266 -3.11 -9.66 15.37
C ARG A 266 -4.36 -9.24 16.14
N ALA A 267 -4.64 -7.95 16.19
CA ALA A 267 -5.82 -7.39 16.85
C ALA A 267 -7.12 -7.74 16.11
N MET A 268 -7.07 -7.76 14.77
CA MET A 268 -8.20 -8.10 13.91
C MET A 268 -8.55 -9.58 13.94
N ARG A 269 -7.54 -10.46 13.81
CA ARG A 269 -7.73 -11.92 13.66
C ARG A 269 -8.75 -12.53 14.63
N PRO A 270 -8.70 -12.31 15.96
CA PRO A 270 -9.64 -12.95 16.89
C PRO A 270 -11.08 -12.43 16.77
N CYS A 271 -11.30 -11.32 16.07
CA CYS A 271 -12.62 -10.77 15.79
C CYS A 271 -13.27 -11.37 14.53
N LEU A 272 -12.46 -11.94 13.63
CA LEU A 272 -12.93 -12.49 12.36
C LEU A 272 -13.83 -13.72 12.58
N VAL A 273 -14.91 -13.80 11.80
CA VAL A 273 -15.89 -14.89 11.88
C VAL A 273 -16.25 -15.39 10.48
N PRO A 274 -16.65 -16.66 10.33
CA PRO A 274 -17.07 -17.19 9.03
C PRO A 274 -18.19 -16.38 8.39
N GLY A 275 -18.13 -16.21 7.08
CA GLY A 275 -19.09 -15.47 6.26
C GLY A 275 -18.64 -14.08 5.85
N LEU A 276 -17.63 -13.50 6.51
CA LEU A 276 -17.00 -12.25 6.07
C LEU A 276 -16.36 -12.43 4.70
N THR A 277 -16.46 -11.43 3.82
CA THR A 277 -15.77 -11.44 2.54
C THR A 277 -14.34 -10.89 2.64
N GLU A 278 -13.52 -11.11 1.62
CA GLU A 278 -12.19 -10.50 1.50
C GLU A 278 -12.28 -8.96 1.64
N ASP A 279 -13.18 -8.31 0.88
CA ASP A 279 -13.36 -6.85 0.92
C ASP A 279 -13.77 -6.33 2.32
N GLU A 280 -14.57 -7.10 3.06
CA GLU A 280 -14.94 -6.75 4.41
C GLU A 280 -13.75 -6.83 5.36
N VAL A 281 -12.93 -7.87 5.25
CA VAL A 281 -11.69 -8.00 6.05
C VAL A 281 -10.69 -6.92 5.67
N THR A 282 -10.54 -6.58 4.39
CA THR A 282 -9.74 -5.43 3.92
C THR A 282 -10.20 -4.14 4.61
N THR A 283 -11.50 -3.84 4.56
CA THR A 283 -12.07 -2.62 5.15
C THR A 283 -11.89 -2.57 6.67
N ILE A 284 -12.05 -3.71 7.37
CA ILE A 284 -11.83 -3.81 8.81
C ILE A 284 -10.37 -3.48 9.16
N LEU A 285 -9.41 -4.02 8.41
CA LEU A 285 -7.98 -3.79 8.66
C LEU A 285 -7.59 -2.34 8.35
N ASP A 286 -8.06 -1.78 7.24
CA ASP A 286 -7.85 -0.38 6.87
C ASP A 286 -8.33 0.57 7.98
N ASN A 287 -9.58 0.39 8.42
CA ASN A 287 -10.16 1.21 9.47
C ASN A 287 -9.44 1.02 10.81
N SER A 288 -8.88 -0.17 11.08
CA SER A 288 -8.05 -0.41 12.26
C SER A 288 -6.75 0.40 12.21
N MET A 289 -6.02 0.36 11.09
CA MET A 289 -4.78 1.14 10.92
C MET A 289 -5.02 2.65 10.94
N LEU A 290 -6.06 3.13 10.25
CA LEU A 290 -6.48 4.54 10.28
C LEU A 290 -6.76 5.01 11.72
N SER A 291 -7.31 4.12 12.56
CA SER A 291 -7.71 4.46 13.92
C SER A 291 -6.54 4.83 14.85
N ILE A 292 -5.31 4.43 14.51
CA ILE A 292 -4.07 4.74 15.23
C ILE A 292 -3.20 5.79 14.52
N GLY A 293 -3.72 6.42 13.45
CA GLY A 293 -3.05 7.51 12.74
C GLY A 293 -2.07 7.07 11.66
N PHE A 294 -2.12 5.79 11.24
CA PHE A 294 -1.43 5.36 10.02
C PHE A 294 -2.16 5.86 8.78
N SER A 295 -1.42 6.08 7.71
CA SER A 295 -1.99 6.31 6.38
C SER A 295 -1.94 5.01 5.59
N LEU A 296 -2.97 4.75 4.77
CA LEU A 296 -3.04 3.52 3.97
C LEU A 296 -2.07 3.58 2.78
N PHE A 297 -1.43 2.46 2.47
CA PHE A 297 -0.61 2.30 1.25
C PHE A 297 -1.25 1.25 0.33
N PHE A 298 -1.31 0.01 0.77
CA PHE A 298 -2.06 -1.07 0.11
C PHE A 298 -2.55 -2.08 1.14
N ASN A 299 -3.58 -2.86 0.77
CA ASN A 299 -4.11 -3.93 1.61
C ASN A 299 -4.71 -5.02 0.71
N ILE A 300 -4.05 -6.17 0.69
CA ILE A 300 -4.41 -7.34 -0.11
C ILE A 300 -4.86 -8.43 0.86
N VAL A 301 -6.15 -8.78 0.82
CA VAL A 301 -6.72 -9.91 1.57
C VAL A 301 -7.17 -10.97 0.58
N LEU A 302 -6.58 -12.15 0.68
CA LEU A 302 -6.81 -13.25 -0.25
C LEU A 302 -7.14 -14.53 0.51
N PHE A 303 -8.22 -15.19 0.10
CA PHE A 303 -8.69 -16.43 0.70
C PHE A 303 -8.42 -17.62 -0.23
N GLU A 304 -7.88 -18.70 0.33
CA GLU A 304 -7.65 -19.97 -0.36
C GLU A 304 -6.96 -19.80 -1.72
N GLU A 305 -7.60 -20.24 -2.80
CA GLU A 305 -7.06 -20.23 -4.16
C GLU A 305 -6.70 -18.82 -4.64
N HIS A 306 -7.32 -17.78 -4.11
CA HIS A 306 -6.94 -16.39 -4.40
C HIS A 306 -5.55 -16.07 -3.85
N GLY A 307 -5.19 -16.63 -2.70
CA GLY A 307 -3.88 -16.48 -2.08
C GLY A 307 -2.77 -17.20 -2.85
N ALA A 308 -3.11 -18.10 -3.79
CA ALA A 308 -2.16 -18.71 -4.71
C ALA A 308 -1.70 -17.75 -5.83
N LEU A 309 -2.22 -16.52 -5.88
CA LEU A 309 -1.75 -15.45 -6.76
C LEU A 309 -1.10 -14.38 -5.88
N PRO A 310 0.23 -14.12 -5.98
CA PRO A 310 0.95 -13.27 -5.02
C PRO A 310 0.36 -11.88 -4.79
N HIS A 311 -0.25 -11.29 -5.83
CA HIS A 311 -0.91 -9.97 -5.81
C HIS A 311 -2.43 -10.07 -6.03
N GLY A 312 -3.01 -11.27 -5.88
CA GLY A 312 -4.41 -11.52 -6.23
C GLY A 312 -4.68 -11.47 -7.74
N GLY A 313 -5.96 -11.34 -8.09
CA GLY A 313 -6.42 -11.28 -9.48
C GLY A 313 -7.83 -10.69 -9.59
N PHE A 314 -8.37 -10.58 -10.81
CA PHE A 314 -9.66 -9.92 -11.06
C PHE A 314 -10.90 -10.52 -10.37
N VAL A 315 -10.77 -11.67 -9.71
CA VAL A 315 -11.87 -12.42 -9.08
C VAL A 315 -11.89 -12.31 -7.54
N THR A 316 -10.99 -11.53 -6.96
CA THR A 316 -10.89 -11.31 -5.50
C THR A 316 -11.99 -10.37 -4.99
N GLY A 317 -12.15 -10.32 -3.67
CA GLY A 317 -13.05 -9.43 -2.92
C GLY A 317 -14.29 -10.13 -2.38
N GLY A 318 -14.81 -11.12 -3.13
CA GLY A 318 -16.07 -11.79 -2.84
C GLY A 318 -15.98 -13.15 -2.13
N ALA A 319 -14.78 -13.74 -1.99
CA ALA A 319 -14.66 -15.04 -1.34
C ALA A 319 -15.02 -14.93 0.14
N GLN A 320 -15.71 -15.94 0.68
CA GLN A 320 -16.19 -15.94 2.07
C GLN A 320 -15.27 -16.75 2.98
N LEU A 321 -15.00 -16.17 4.15
CA LEU A 321 -14.18 -16.76 5.18
C LEU A 321 -14.87 -17.99 5.81
N THR A 322 -14.09 -19.05 6.04
CA THR A 322 -14.47 -20.22 6.84
C THR A 322 -13.37 -20.53 7.86
N TYR A 323 -13.56 -21.51 8.75
CA TYR A 323 -12.52 -21.92 9.70
C TYR A 323 -11.34 -22.66 9.08
N ASP A 324 -11.54 -23.20 7.87
CA ASP A 324 -10.53 -23.94 7.11
C ASP A 324 -9.84 -23.08 6.04
N THR A 325 -10.36 -21.86 5.81
CA THR A 325 -9.85 -20.89 4.83
C THR A 325 -8.44 -20.47 5.18
N MET A 326 -7.46 -20.79 4.32
CA MET A 326 -6.15 -20.13 4.36
C MET A 326 -6.34 -18.66 4.01
N VAL A 327 -6.03 -17.77 4.95
CA VAL A 327 -6.06 -16.33 4.74
C VAL A 327 -4.63 -15.87 4.50
N VAL A 328 -4.39 -15.17 3.40
CA VAL A 328 -3.15 -14.42 3.14
C VAL A 328 -3.51 -12.95 3.19
N ILE A 329 -2.92 -12.22 4.12
CA ILE A 329 -3.00 -10.76 4.20
C ILE A 329 -1.62 -10.21 3.91
N ASP A 330 -1.52 -9.36 2.91
CA ASP A 330 -0.35 -8.55 2.63
C ASP A 330 -0.74 -7.07 2.70
N VAL A 331 -0.13 -6.34 3.62
CA VAL A 331 -0.60 -5.00 3.98
C VAL A 331 0.57 -4.06 4.26
N GLY A 332 0.46 -2.86 3.69
CA GLY A 332 1.39 -1.77 3.90
C GLY A 332 0.68 -0.51 4.37
N ALA A 333 1.37 0.25 5.20
CA ALA A 333 0.93 1.55 5.69
C ALA A 333 2.10 2.54 5.72
N HIS A 334 1.78 3.82 5.89
CA HIS A 334 2.76 4.87 6.14
C HIS A 334 2.56 5.47 7.53
N TYR A 335 3.67 5.72 8.22
CA TYR A 335 3.70 6.50 9.45
C TYR A 335 4.89 7.46 9.43
N LEU A 336 4.60 8.76 9.57
CA LEU A 336 5.61 9.84 9.52
C LEU A 336 6.56 9.75 8.31
N GLY A 337 6.01 9.30 7.17
CA GLY A 337 6.72 9.16 5.89
C GLY A 337 7.38 7.80 5.65
N TYR A 338 7.48 6.92 6.64
CA TYR A 338 8.12 5.60 6.48
C TYR A 338 7.08 4.51 6.24
N SER A 339 7.49 3.51 5.46
CA SER A 339 6.60 2.45 4.97
C SER A 339 6.66 1.19 5.82
N SER A 340 5.53 0.54 6.01
CA SER A 340 5.47 -0.89 6.35
C SER A 340 5.09 -1.73 5.14
N ASP A 341 5.51 -2.99 5.22
CA ASP A 341 5.21 -4.04 4.25
C ASP A 341 5.24 -5.38 5.00
N ILE A 342 4.06 -5.96 5.24
CA ILE A 342 3.90 -7.10 6.15
C ILE A 342 2.89 -8.06 5.56
N CYS A 343 3.30 -9.33 5.48
CA CYS A 343 2.45 -10.43 5.08
C CYS A 343 2.29 -11.48 6.18
N ARG A 344 1.04 -11.92 6.40
CA ARG A 344 0.68 -13.00 7.30
C ARG A 344 -0.27 -13.98 6.63
N SER A 345 0.07 -15.27 6.76
CA SER A 345 -0.79 -16.37 6.36
C SER A 345 -1.30 -17.12 7.58
N PHE A 346 -2.61 -17.30 7.73
CA PHE A 346 -3.21 -17.91 8.93
C PHE A 346 -4.62 -18.50 8.71
N LEU A 347 -5.09 -19.24 9.71
CA LEU A 347 -6.47 -19.70 9.88
C LEU A 347 -7.11 -18.99 11.08
N ILE A 348 -8.44 -18.78 11.04
CA ILE A 348 -9.21 -18.23 12.17
C ILE A 348 -9.71 -19.33 13.12
N ASP A 349 -9.76 -19.03 14.42
CA ASP A 349 -10.02 -20.05 15.46
C ASP A 349 -11.44 -20.63 15.37
N PRO A 350 -11.59 -21.95 15.30
CA PRO A 350 -12.90 -22.55 15.30
C PRO A 350 -13.45 -22.66 16.73
N PRO A 351 -14.78 -22.72 16.91
CA PRO A 351 -15.36 -23.00 18.22
C PRO A 351 -14.88 -24.37 18.72
N CYS A 352 -14.80 -24.52 20.04
CA CYS A 352 -14.16 -25.67 20.68
C CYS A 352 -14.71 -27.02 20.18
N ASP A 353 -15.94 -27.12 19.68
CA ASP A 353 -16.57 -28.36 19.19
C ASP A 353 -16.23 -28.74 17.73
N HIS A 354 -15.52 -27.88 17.00
CA HIS A 354 -15.09 -28.09 15.62
C HIS A 354 -13.76 -28.88 15.53
N PHE A 355 -13.69 -30.02 16.21
CA PHE A 355 -12.43 -30.75 16.44
C PHE A 355 -11.85 -31.47 15.21
N LYS A 356 -12.53 -31.50 14.06
CA LYS A 356 -12.06 -32.21 12.86
C LYS A 356 -12.38 -31.40 11.61
N THR A 357 -11.38 -30.67 11.15
CA THR A 357 -11.38 -30.10 9.79
C THR A 357 -11.71 -31.20 8.77
N LYS A 358 -12.48 -30.84 7.75
CA LYS A 358 -12.78 -31.71 6.61
C LYS A 358 -12.02 -31.29 5.36
N ASP A 359 -11.17 -30.27 5.48
CA ASP A 359 -10.36 -29.80 4.39
C ASP A 359 -9.32 -30.88 4.01
N PRO A 360 -9.38 -31.43 2.78
CA PRO A 360 -8.38 -32.40 2.33
C PRO A 360 -6.97 -31.80 2.24
N LEU A 361 -6.84 -30.47 2.24
CA LEU A 361 -5.56 -29.75 2.16
C LEU A 361 -5.00 -29.35 3.53
N ALA A 362 -5.68 -29.67 4.65
CA ALA A 362 -5.29 -29.19 5.97
C ALA A 362 -3.84 -29.52 6.36
N GLN A 363 -3.39 -30.75 6.09
CA GLN A 363 -2.01 -31.15 6.39
C GLN A 363 -1.00 -30.42 5.49
N GLU A 364 -1.31 -30.28 4.20
CA GLU A 364 -0.40 -29.61 3.28
C GLU A 364 -0.31 -28.11 3.55
N LYS A 365 -1.40 -27.47 3.99
CA LYS A 365 -1.38 -26.10 4.48
C LYS A 365 -0.44 -25.93 5.67
N ASP A 366 -0.50 -26.85 6.63
CA ASP A 366 0.38 -26.85 7.81
C ASP A 366 1.85 -27.09 7.42
N ASP A 367 2.11 -28.08 6.57
CA ASP A 367 3.46 -28.39 6.09
C ASP A 367 4.06 -27.20 5.32
N VAL A 368 3.33 -26.65 4.34
CA VAL A 368 3.76 -25.49 3.53
C VAL A 368 3.99 -24.27 4.42
N TRP A 369 3.12 -24.03 5.40
CA TRP A 369 3.29 -22.90 6.33
C TRP A 369 4.60 -22.99 7.11
N HIS A 370 4.93 -24.16 7.66
CA HIS A 370 6.20 -24.36 8.37
C HIS A 370 7.41 -24.28 7.42
N ILE A 371 7.31 -24.79 6.19
CA ILE A 371 8.38 -24.68 5.19
C ILE A 371 8.68 -23.20 4.89
N VAL A 372 7.65 -22.37 4.72
CA VAL A 372 7.84 -20.93 4.47
C VAL A 372 8.47 -20.24 5.69
N LEU A 373 8.04 -20.58 6.90
CA LEU A 373 8.65 -20.05 8.13
C LEU A 373 10.13 -20.46 8.27
N ASP A 374 10.47 -21.72 7.98
CA ASP A 374 11.85 -22.21 7.98
C ASP A 374 12.71 -21.51 6.91
N ALA A 375 12.12 -21.21 5.74
CA ALA A 375 12.78 -20.45 4.69
C ALA A 375 13.08 -19.01 5.12
N GLN A 376 12.11 -18.35 5.77
CA GLN A 376 12.30 -17.01 6.35
C GLN A 376 13.39 -17.04 7.42
N ALA A 377 13.39 -18.03 8.32
CA ALA A 377 14.42 -18.17 9.34
C ALA A 377 15.83 -18.39 8.73
N ALA A 378 15.93 -19.10 7.61
CA ALA A 378 17.20 -19.30 6.90
C ALA A 378 17.71 -17.99 6.26
N ALA A 379 16.83 -17.17 5.69
CA ALA A 379 17.15 -15.84 5.20
C ALA A 379 17.55 -14.88 6.33
N ALA A 380 16.76 -14.81 7.40
CA ALA A 380 17.04 -14.07 8.63
C ALA A 380 18.49 -14.31 9.14
N ALA A 381 18.93 -15.57 9.17
CA ALA A 381 20.27 -15.95 9.61
C ALA A 381 21.40 -15.53 8.64
N ALA A 382 21.05 -15.23 7.38
CA ALA A 382 21.97 -14.82 6.31
C ALA A 382 22.14 -13.29 6.20
N PHE A 383 21.25 -12.48 6.80
CA PHE A 383 21.37 -11.01 6.82
C PHE A 383 22.57 -10.55 7.66
N LYS A 384 23.73 -10.46 7.01
CA LYS A 384 25.00 -10.07 7.62
C LYS A 384 25.74 -9.06 6.76
N PRO A 385 26.55 -8.17 7.35
CA PRO A 385 27.47 -7.34 6.58
C PRO A 385 28.34 -8.18 5.65
N ASN A 386 28.53 -7.72 4.42
CA ASN A 386 29.25 -8.38 3.33
C ASN A 386 28.63 -9.68 2.79
N ALA A 387 27.46 -10.10 3.27
CA ALA A 387 26.65 -11.07 2.54
C ALA A 387 26.18 -10.43 1.22
N SER A 388 26.14 -11.20 0.14
CA SER A 388 25.56 -10.69 -1.11
C SER A 388 24.04 -10.77 -1.05
N ALA A 389 23.34 -9.85 -1.72
CA ALA A 389 21.87 -9.88 -1.82
C ALA A 389 21.37 -11.23 -2.39
N ALA A 390 22.12 -11.82 -3.34
CA ALA A 390 21.85 -13.16 -3.85
C ALA A 390 21.98 -14.28 -2.81
N SER A 391 22.95 -14.20 -1.90
CA SER A 391 23.18 -15.27 -0.91
C SER A 391 22.02 -15.42 0.07
N ILE A 392 21.30 -14.34 0.37
CA ILE A 392 20.13 -14.35 1.24
C ILE A 392 18.95 -15.00 0.52
N ASP A 393 18.65 -14.59 -0.72
CA ASP A 393 17.61 -15.23 -1.54
C ASP A 393 17.83 -16.74 -1.67
N ILE A 394 19.08 -17.14 -1.92
CA ILE A 394 19.45 -18.56 -2.03
C ILE A 394 19.20 -19.30 -0.70
N ALA A 395 19.47 -18.68 0.45
CA ALA A 395 19.27 -19.32 1.76
C ALA A 395 17.81 -19.73 1.99
N ALA A 396 16.85 -18.84 1.75
CA ALA A 396 15.42 -19.17 1.81
C ALA A 396 15.01 -20.13 0.69
N ARG A 397 15.45 -19.86 -0.54
CA ARG A 397 15.05 -20.64 -1.71
C ARG A 397 15.46 -22.11 -1.63
N SER A 398 16.66 -22.39 -1.11
CA SER A 398 17.13 -23.76 -0.92
C SER A 398 16.24 -24.56 0.03
N VAL A 399 15.73 -23.95 1.12
CA VAL A 399 14.79 -24.62 2.04
C VAL A 399 13.53 -25.06 1.29
N ILE A 400 12.95 -24.17 0.50
CA ILE A 400 11.72 -24.45 -0.27
C ILE A 400 11.97 -25.48 -1.40
N GLU A 401 13.10 -25.37 -2.09
CA GLU A 401 13.50 -26.31 -3.15
C GLU A 401 13.74 -27.72 -2.60
N ASP A 402 14.44 -27.85 -1.47
CA ASP A 402 14.75 -29.13 -0.82
C ASP A 402 13.47 -29.81 -0.27
N ALA A 403 12.47 -29.02 0.13
CA ALA A 403 11.15 -29.51 0.52
C ALA A 403 10.27 -29.95 -0.69
N GLY A 404 10.75 -29.76 -1.93
CA GLY A 404 10.04 -30.14 -3.15
C GLY A 404 9.06 -29.08 -3.69
N TYR A 405 9.04 -27.88 -3.09
CA TYR A 405 8.12 -26.78 -3.43
C TYR A 405 8.78 -25.65 -4.23
N GLY A 406 10.00 -25.85 -4.75
CA GLY A 406 10.74 -24.82 -5.50
C GLY A 406 9.98 -24.18 -6.66
N TYR A 407 9.05 -24.92 -7.29
CA TYR A 407 8.19 -24.40 -8.36
C TYR A 407 7.16 -23.36 -7.86
N GLY A 408 6.85 -23.36 -6.57
CA GLY A 408 5.89 -22.47 -5.94
C GLY A 408 6.50 -21.16 -5.41
N PHE A 409 7.83 -21.03 -5.32
CA PHE A 409 8.49 -19.78 -4.91
C PHE A 409 8.92 -18.95 -6.13
N THR A 410 7.99 -18.13 -6.61
CA THR A 410 8.00 -17.55 -7.97
C THR A 410 8.57 -16.14 -8.08
N HIS A 411 8.83 -15.46 -6.96
CA HIS A 411 9.40 -14.11 -6.92
C HIS A 411 10.75 -14.06 -6.20
N ARG A 412 11.32 -12.85 -6.10
CA ARG A 412 12.50 -12.54 -5.29
C ARG A 412 12.20 -12.73 -3.81
N LEU A 413 13.20 -12.98 -2.98
CA LEU A 413 13.03 -13.06 -1.52
C LEU A 413 12.60 -11.76 -0.86
N GLY A 414 12.99 -10.62 -1.41
CA GLY A 414 12.66 -9.34 -0.79
C GLY A 414 13.32 -8.15 -1.47
N HIS A 415 13.14 -6.99 -0.85
CA HIS A 415 13.62 -5.69 -1.33
C HIS A 415 13.99 -4.79 -0.15
N GLY A 416 14.76 -3.74 -0.44
CA GLY A 416 15.00 -2.66 0.50
C GLY A 416 13.68 -1.98 0.83
N ILE A 417 13.56 -1.51 2.07
CA ILE A 417 12.40 -0.77 2.57
C ILE A 417 12.86 0.43 3.39
N GLY A 418 12.16 1.55 3.28
CA GLY A 418 12.52 2.78 3.96
C GLY A 418 11.37 3.79 3.92
N ILE A 419 11.69 4.98 3.43
CA ILE A 419 10.68 6.00 3.12
C ILE A 419 9.73 5.48 2.01
N LYS A 420 10.25 4.65 1.12
CA LYS A 420 9.51 3.92 0.09
C LYS A 420 9.42 2.44 0.48
N ALA A 421 8.28 1.80 0.19
CA ALA A 421 8.08 0.37 0.46
C ALA A 421 9.08 -0.50 -0.32
N HIS A 422 9.20 -0.27 -1.63
CA HIS A 422 10.16 -0.95 -2.49
C HIS A 422 11.29 0.00 -2.91
N GLU A 423 12.49 -0.18 -2.35
CA GLU A 423 13.70 0.54 -2.75
C GLU A 423 14.89 -0.41 -2.93
N SER A 424 15.97 0.07 -3.56
CA SER A 424 17.20 -0.70 -3.67
C SER A 424 17.83 -0.93 -2.27
N PRO A 425 18.57 -2.02 -2.06
CA PRO A 425 18.81 -3.13 -2.98
C PRO A 425 17.73 -4.22 -3.01
N TYR A 426 17.79 -5.11 -4.00
CA TYR A 426 16.82 -6.20 -4.18
C TYR A 426 17.43 -7.58 -3.92
N LEU A 427 16.76 -8.42 -3.12
CA LEU A 427 17.20 -9.77 -2.73
C LEU A 427 16.73 -10.82 -3.74
N ASN A 428 17.49 -11.02 -4.81
CA ASN A 428 17.24 -12.07 -5.79
C ASN A 428 18.52 -12.87 -6.06
N LYS A 429 18.40 -14.17 -6.39
CA LYS A 429 19.55 -15.09 -6.61
C LYS A 429 20.61 -14.67 -7.63
N TRP A 430 20.35 -13.65 -8.44
CA TRP A 430 21.29 -13.14 -9.44
C TRP A 430 21.99 -11.85 -9.02
N ASN A 431 21.55 -11.17 -7.96
CA ASN A 431 22.17 -9.96 -7.46
C ASN A 431 23.43 -10.25 -6.62
N LYS A 432 24.51 -10.66 -7.28
CA LYS A 432 25.74 -11.15 -6.64
C LYS A 432 26.72 -10.04 -6.26
N ASP A 433 26.64 -8.90 -6.91
CA ASP A 433 27.61 -7.82 -6.77
C ASP A 433 27.22 -6.80 -5.68
N VAL A 434 25.96 -6.78 -5.26
CA VAL A 434 25.51 -5.98 -4.12
C VAL A 434 25.84 -6.72 -2.83
N LEU A 435 26.65 -6.07 -1.99
CA LEU A 435 26.97 -6.52 -0.64
C LEU A 435 26.19 -5.69 0.39
N LEU A 436 25.61 -6.37 1.37
CA LEU A 436 24.87 -5.74 2.45
C LEU A 436 25.82 -4.99 3.39
N GLN A 437 25.35 -3.84 3.88
CA GLN A 437 26.02 -3.02 4.87
C GLN A 437 25.13 -2.86 6.10
N ALA A 438 25.75 -2.63 7.26
CA ALA A 438 25.01 -2.31 8.47
C ALA A 438 24.19 -1.03 8.27
N GLY A 439 22.98 -1.01 8.83
CA GLY A 439 22.02 0.08 8.62
C GLY A 439 21.07 -0.12 7.44
N MET A 440 21.29 -1.12 6.58
CA MET A 440 20.34 -1.48 5.54
C MET A 440 19.15 -2.25 6.10
N THR A 441 17.96 -2.00 5.56
CA THR A 441 16.70 -2.65 5.95
C THR A 441 16.06 -3.32 4.75
N PHE A 442 15.51 -4.52 4.96
CA PHE A 442 14.92 -5.35 3.91
C PHE A 442 13.64 -6.05 4.37
N THR A 443 12.74 -6.32 3.42
CA THR A 443 11.74 -7.39 3.57
C THR A 443 12.40 -8.77 3.46
N ASP A 444 11.88 -9.72 4.21
CA ASP A 444 12.15 -11.16 4.11
C ASP A 444 10.81 -11.87 3.91
N GLU A 445 10.44 -12.05 2.64
CA GLU A 445 9.09 -12.39 2.19
C GLU A 445 8.98 -13.72 1.39
N PRO A 446 9.58 -14.84 1.84
CA PRO A 446 9.43 -16.10 1.10
C PRO A 446 7.94 -16.50 1.03
N GLY A 447 7.56 -17.09 -0.09
CA GLY A 447 6.20 -17.56 -0.31
C GLY A 447 6.12 -18.78 -1.21
N ILE A 448 5.13 -19.62 -0.96
CA ILE A 448 4.78 -20.78 -1.79
C ILE A 448 3.35 -20.57 -2.31
N TYR A 449 3.21 -20.56 -3.63
CA TYR A 449 1.95 -20.36 -4.32
C TYR A 449 1.55 -21.61 -5.11
N LEU A 450 0.45 -22.24 -4.74
CA LEU A 450 -0.06 -23.46 -5.37
C LEU A 450 -1.34 -23.11 -6.13
N GLU A 451 -1.20 -22.72 -7.40
CA GLU A 451 -2.28 -22.22 -8.25
C GLU A 451 -3.53 -23.13 -8.21
N GLY A 452 -4.70 -22.52 -8.01
CA GLY A 452 -5.99 -23.22 -7.88
C GLY A 452 -6.18 -23.97 -6.55
N ARG A 453 -5.30 -23.74 -5.56
CA ARG A 453 -5.34 -24.43 -4.26
C ARG A 453 -5.26 -23.44 -3.10
N PHE A 454 -4.06 -22.96 -2.77
CA PHE A 454 -3.81 -21.96 -1.73
C PHE A 454 -2.41 -21.36 -1.89
N GLY A 455 -2.12 -20.27 -1.19
CA GLY A 455 -0.76 -19.75 -1.02
C GLY A 455 -0.43 -19.49 0.44
N VAL A 456 0.86 -19.43 0.73
CA VAL A 456 1.40 -19.02 2.04
C VAL A 456 2.59 -18.09 1.80
N ARG A 457 2.57 -16.92 2.41
CA ARG A 457 3.68 -15.96 2.50
C ARG A 457 3.82 -15.48 3.95
N HIS A 458 5.07 -15.35 4.37
CA HIS A 458 5.46 -14.65 5.60
C HIS A 458 6.39 -13.53 5.21
N GLU A 459 6.14 -12.33 5.72
CA GLU A 459 6.98 -11.17 5.43
C GLU A 459 7.20 -10.33 6.67
N ASP A 460 8.46 -10.04 6.91
CA ASP A 460 8.95 -9.29 8.06
C ASP A 460 10.14 -8.43 7.67
N ILE A 461 10.36 -7.34 8.43
CA ILE A 461 11.41 -6.38 8.14
C ILE A 461 12.63 -6.62 9.02
N TYR A 462 13.79 -6.75 8.40
CA TYR A 462 15.07 -6.94 9.06
C TYR A 462 16.01 -5.76 8.84
N LEU A 463 16.69 -5.34 9.90
CA LEU A 463 17.81 -4.41 9.90
C LEU A 463 19.13 -5.18 9.98
N VAL A 464 20.01 -4.96 9.01
CA VAL A 464 21.38 -5.48 9.05
C VAL A 464 22.16 -4.73 10.13
N THR A 465 22.67 -5.45 11.13
CA THR A 465 23.45 -4.87 12.23
C THR A 465 24.95 -5.08 12.03
N GLU A 466 25.78 -4.29 12.72
CA GLU A 466 27.24 -4.51 12.75
C GLU A 466 27.62 -5.80 13.49
N GLY A 467 26.77 -6.26 14.43
CA GLY A 467 27.10 -7.22 15.48
C GLY A 467 26.77 -8.68 15.21
N GLY A 468 26.37 -9.05 13.99
CA GLY A 468 26.17 -10.42 13.57
C GLY A 468 24.72 -10.75 13.22
N GLU A 469 23.81 -10.80 14.19
CA GLU A 469 22.40 -11.11 13.92
C GLU A 469 21.64 -9.87 13.45
N ALA A 470 20.83 -10.03 12.40
CA ALA A 470 19.94 -8.98 11.96
C ALA A 470 18.84 -8.74 13.00
N GLU A 471 18.43 -7.49 13.11
CA GLU A 471 17.38 -7.09 14.04
C GLU A 471 16.02 -7.08 13.35
N LEU A 472 15.04 -7.74 13.97
CA LEU A 472 13.66 -7.77 13.50
C LEU A 472 12.91 -6.49 13.91
N LEU A 473 12.33 -5.79 12.93
CA LEU A 473 11.63 -4.50 13.13
C LEU A 473 10.10 -4.62 13.19
N SER A 474 9.54 -5.80 12.95
CA SER A 474 8.09 -6.06 12.91
C SER A 474 7.52 -6.70 14.19
N GLY A 475 8.33 -6.84 15.23
CA GLY A 475 7.96 -7.53 16.47
C GLY A 475 8.11 -9.05 16.38
N PRO A 476 7.53 -9.85 17.30
CA PRO A 476 7.73 -11.30 17.31
C PRO A 476 7.21 -11.97 16.03
N LEU A 477 7.96 -12.95 15.51
CA LEU A 477 7.55 -13.79 14.38
C LEU A 477 6.29 -14.61 14.69
N ALA A 478 5.63 -15.06 13.62
CA ALA A 478 4.53 -16.01 13.71
C ALA A 478 4.98 -17.34 14.36
N ARG A 479 4.08 -18.01 15.06
CA ARG A 479 4.35 -19.26 15.81
C ARG A 479 3.55 -20.47 15.34
N GLY A 480 2.53 -20.23 14.52
CA GLY A 480 1.75 -21.29 13.88
C GLY A 480 0.62 -20.70 13.04
N LEU A 481 -0.10 -21.58 12.34
CA LEU A 481 -1.28 -21.22 11.53
C LEU A 481 -2.35 -20.43 12.29
N ARG A 482 -2.38 -20.51 13.61
CA ARG A 482 -3.37 -19.84 14.48
C ARG A 482 -2.73 -18.79 15.40
N GLU A 483 -1.45 -18.51 15.20
CA GLU A 483 -0.68 -17.52 15.96
C GLU A 483 0.23 -16.72 15.00
N PRO A 484 -0.36 -15.90 14.10
CA PRO A 484 0.40 -15.10 13.13
C PRO A 484 1.19 -13.93 13.75
#